data_AF-A0A1V6WTZ1-F1
#
_entry.id   AF-A0A1V6WTZ1-F1
#
_cell.length_a   1.000
_cell.length_b   1.000
_cell.length_c   1.000
_cell.angle_alpha   90.00
_cell.angle_beta   90.00
_cell.angle_gamma   90.00
#
_symmetry.space_group_name_H-M   'P 1'
#
loop_
_entity.id
_entity.type
_entity.pdbx_description
1 polymer ?
#
loop_
_entity_poly.entity_id
_entity_poly.type
_entity_poly.pdbx_seq_one_letter_code
_entity_poly.pdbx_strand_id
1 'polypeptide(L)'
;MGGPDPYRNSRVKFARRSQTLKAKAHELAKFCDADVYLVFNHQRGSFVYNSVEDRSWPPNDKQLEQQYPNLERTNFSKMEGLPESPESNLSRLTRYFATRLEHFRLLEDLYRDMDPANVVADEEALQIKSGECD
;
A
#
# COMPACT_ATOMS: atom_id res chain seq x y z
N MET A 1 38.28 6.35 7.26
CA MET A 1 37.22 6.90 6.40
C MET A 1 36.77 5.79 5.45
N GLY A 2 35.60 5.19 5.68
CA GLY A 2 35.08 4.13 4.81
C GLY A 2 34.64 4.70 3.47
N GLY A 3 35.20 4.18 2.37
CA GLY A 3 34.84 4.59 1.01
C GLY A 3 33.38 4.26 0.67
N PRO A 4 32.87 4.73 -0.49
CA PRO A 4 31.50 4.47 -0.91
C PRO A 4 31.22 2.96 -0.99
N ASP A 5 30.28 2.47 -0.18
CA ASP A 5 29.80 1.08 -0.25
C ASP A 5 29.17 0.85 -1.64
N PRO A 6 29.79 0.02 -2.51
CA PRO A 6 29.34 -0.16 -3.89
C PRO A 6 27.94 -0.79 -3.96
N TYR A 7 27.47 -1.41 -2.88
CA TYR A 7 26.17 -2.04 -2.79
C TYR A 7 25.10 -1.18 -2.11
N ARG A 8 25.46 0.03 -1.63
CA ARG A 8 24.53 0.94 -0.95
C ARG A 8 23.29 1.21 -1.79
N ASN A 9 23.47 1.48 -3.09
CA ASN A 9 22.36 1.78 -4.00
C ASN A 9 21.42 0.59 -4.19
N SER A 10 21.97 -0.62 -4.35
CA SER A 10 21.17 -1.85 -4.47
C SER A 10 20.39 -2.13 -3.18
N ARG A 11 21.03 -1.97 -2.00
CA ARG A 11 20.40 -2.14 -0.69
C ARG A 11 19.23 -1.18 -0.50
N VAL A 12 19.44 0.11 -0.79
CA VAL A 12 18.40 1.14 -0.66
C VAL A 12 17.25 0.88 -1.64
N LYS A 13 17.55 0.47 -2.89
CA LYS A 13 16.53 0.12 -3.88
C LYS A 13 15.68 -1.06 -3.42
N PHE A 14 16.29 -2.14 -2.93
CA PHE A 14 15.58 -3.31 -2.42
C PHE A 14 14.68 -2.92 -1.25
N ALA A 15 15.21 -2.24 -0.23
CA ALA A 15 14.44 -1.81 0.93
C ALA A 15 13.22 -0.95 0.54
N ARG A 16 13.41 0.03 -0.34
CA ARG A 16 12.32 0.89 -0.82
C ARG A 16 11.26 0.10 -1.59
N ARG A 17 11.66 -0.72 -2.57
CA ARG A 17 10.72 -1.51 -3.39
C ARG A 17 9.96 -2.53 -2.56
N SER A 18 10.65 -3.24 -1.66
CA SER A 18 10.02 -4.19 -0.74
C SER A 18 9.01 -3.50 0.16
N GLN A 19 9.32 -2.33 0.71
CA GLN A 19 8.39 -1.59 1.55
C GLN A 19 7.16 -1.13 0.77
N THR A 20 7.34 -0.59 -0.44
CA THR A 20 6.23 -0.17 -1.30
C THR A 20 5.33 -1.35 -1.65
N LEU A 21 5.90 -2.51 -2.00
CA LEU A 21 5.12 -3.67 -2.38
C LEU A 21 4.33 -4.25 -1.20
N LYS A 22 4.88 -4.24 0.03
CA LYS A 22 4.13 -4.59 1.25
C LYS A 22 2.93 -3.67 1.46
N ALA A 23 3.13 -2.36 1.34
CA ALA A 23 2.06 -1.39 1.49
C ALA A 23 0.95 -1.62 0.44
N LYS A 24 1.31 -1.88 -0.82
CA LYS A 24 0.34 -2.19 -1.87
C LYS A 24 -0.38 -3.52 -1.68
N ALA A 25 0.32 -4.55 -1.22
CA ALA A 25 -0.31 -5.82 -0.85
C ALA A 25 -1.35 -5.61 0.28
N HIS A 26 -1.02 -4.78 1.27
CA HIS A 26 -1.95 -4.44 2.35
C HIS A 26 -3.13 -3.58 1.89
N GLU A 27 -2.90 -2.59 1.03
CA GLU A 27 -3.98 -1.81 0.43
C GLU A 27 -4.95 -2.70 -0.36
N LEU A 28 -4.47 -3.65 -1.17
CA LEU A 28 -5.32 -4.59 -1.89
C LEU A 28 -6.17 -5.44 -0.94
N ALA A 29 -5.57 -5.96 0.13
CA ALA A 29 -6.32 -6.70 1.13
C ALA A 29 -7.38 -5.84 1.82
N LYS A 30 -7.00 -4.63 2.26
CA LYS A 30 -7.87 -3.73 3.01
C LYS A 30 -9.02 -3.14 2.20
N PHE A 31 -8.77 -2.75 0.95
CA PHE A 31 -9.72 -1.98 0.15
C PHE A 31 -10.42 -2.80 -0.93
N CYS A 32 -9.89 -3.97 -1.28
CA CYS A 32 -10.47 -4.83 -2.31
C CYS A 32 -10.93 -6.20 -1.77
N ASP A 33 -10.90 -6.39 -0.45
CA ASP A 33 -11.30 -7.65 0.23
C ASP A 33 -10.62 -8.89 -0.39
N ALA A 34 -9.34 -8.72 -0.74
CA ALA A 34 -8.55 -9.73 -1.42
C ALA A 34 -7.63 -10.47 -0.44
N ASP A 35 -7.60 -11.79 -0.52
CA ASP A 35 -6.61 -12.60 0.18
C ASP A 35 -5.26 -12.53 -0.53
N VAL A 36 -4.28 -11.89 0.11
CA VAL A 36 -2.97 -11.60 -0.47
C VAL A 36 -1.86 -12.24 0.35
N TYR A 37 -1.05 -13.05 -0.33
CA TYR A 37 0.18 -13.61 0.23
C TYR A 37 1.38 -13.16 -0.59
N LEU A 38 2.41 -12.65 0.09
CA LEU A 38 3.63 -12.14 -0.53
C LEU A 38 4.85 -12.68 0.20
N VAL A 39 5.76 -13.33 -0.55
CA VAL A 39 7.04 -13.79 -0.03
C VAL A 39 8.21 -13.15 -0.79
N PHE A 40 9.20 -12.69 -0.03
CA PHE A 40 10.50 -12.31 -0.57
C PHE A 40 11.53 -13.34 -0.16
N ASN A 41 12.24 -13.90 -1.12
CA ASN A 41 13.46 -14.64 -0.90
C ASN A 41 14.63 -13.85 -1.52
N HIS A 42 15.50 -13.29 -0.69
CA HIS A 42 16.61 -12.48 -1.16
C HIS A 42 17.78 -12.58 -0.18
N GLN A 43 19.01 -12.51 -0.70
CA GLN A 43 20.24 -12.63 0.10
C GLN A 43 20.37 -11.62 1.26
N ARG A 44 19.61 -10.51 1.22
CA ARG A 44 19.62 -9.46 2.26
C ARG A 44 18.53 -9.64 3.32
N GLY A 45 17.70 -10.68 3.19
CA GLY A 45 16.60 -10.96 4.10
C GLY A 45 15.40 -11.54 3.38
N SER A 46 14.76 -12.49 4.06
CA SER A 46 13.49 -13.07 3.64
C SER A 46 12.35 -12.48 4.47
N PHE A 47 11.18 -12.35 3.88
CA PHE A 47 10.03 -11.75 4.53
C PHE A 47 8.75 -12.36 3.96
N VAL A 48 7.74 -12.51 4.81
CA VAL A 48 6.40 -12.98 4.46
C VAL A 48 5.39 -11.96 4.93
N TYR A 49 4.45 -11.61 4.06
CA TYR A 49 3.20 -10.93 4.40
C TYR A 49 2.03 -11.84 4.05
N ASN A 50 1.08 -11.94 4.97
CA ASN A 50 -0.17 -12.66 4.80
C ASN A 50 -1.30 -11.76 5.29
N SER A 51 -2.31 -11.52 4.47
CA SER A 51 -3.51 -10.78 4.89
C SER A 51 -4.40 -11.58 5.83
N VAL A 52 -4.32 -12.91 5.79
CA VAL A 52 -5.17 -13.80 6.58
C VAL A 52 -4.45 -14.21 7.86
N GLU A 53 -5.05 -13.91 9.01
CA GLU A 53 -4.42 -14.10 10.33
C GLU A 53 -4.15 -15.57 10.67
N ASP A 54 -5.05 -16.47 10.27
CA ASP A 54 -4.98 -17.90 10.56
C ASP A 54 -3.92 -18.64 9.71
N ARG A 55 -3.28 -17.93 8.76
CA ARG A 55 -2.30 -18.46 7.81
C ARG A 55 -2.82 -19.59 6.93
N SER A 56 -4.14 -19.70 6.77
CA SER A 56 -4.76 -20.66 5.85
C SER A 56 -4.50 -20.32 4.38
N TRP A 57 -4.19 -19.06 4.10
CA TRP A 57 -3.85 -18.58 2.77
C TRP A 57 -2.32 -18.47 2.56
N PRO A 58 -1.76 -18.89 1.42
CA PRO A 58 -2.43 -19.57 0.32
C PRO A 58 -2.61 -21.06 0.63
N PRO A 59 -3.66 -21.70 0.09
CA PRO A 59 -3.77 -23.15 0.04
C PRO A 59 -2.58 -23.77 -0.67
N ASN A 60 -2.40 -25.08 -0.52
CA ASN A 60 -1.38 -25.77 -1.31
C ASN A 60 -1.75 -25.75 -2.81
N ASP A 61 -0.75 -25.87 -3.69
CA ASP A 61 -0.93 -25.77 -5.15
C ASP A 61 -2.03 -26.69 -5.69
N LYS A 62 -2.16 -27.92 -5.16
CA LYS A 62 -3.19 -28.88 -5.60
C LYS A 62 -4.59 -28.39 -5.26
N GLN A 63 -4.79 -27.86 -4.05
CA GLN A 63 -6.07 -27.26 -3.63
C GLN A 63 -6.38 -26.02 -4.46
N LEU A 64 -5.37 -25.21 -4.74
CA LEU A 64 -5.51 -23.96 -5.47
C LEU A 64 -5.96 -24.21 -6.92
N GLU A 65 -5.39 -25.23 -7.58
CA GLU A 65 -5.79 -25.66 -8.92
C GLU A 65 -7.19 -26.30 -8.97
N GLN A 66 -7.58 -27.03 -7.91
CA GLN A 66 -8.93 -27.59 -7.80
C GLN A 66 -9.99 -26.50 -7.60
N GLN A 67 -9.69 -25.51 -6.76
CA GLN A 67 -10.62 -24.42 -6.43
C GLN A 67 -10.72 -23.39 -7.58
N TYR A 68 -9.63 -23.18 -8.32
CA TYR A 68 -9.53 -22.19 -9.38
C TYR A 68 -8.97 -22.83 -10.67
N PRO A 69 -9.82 -23.50 -11.47
CA PRO A 69 -9.37 -24.24 -12.66
C PRO A 69 -8.77 -23.35 -13.76
N ASN A 70 -9.03 -22.03 -13.73
CA ASN A 70 -8.50 -21.05 -14.68
C ASN A 70 -7.51 -20.08 -14.03
N LEU A 71 -6.81 -20.51 -12.97
CA LEU A 71 -5.83 -19.68 -12.28
C LEU A 71 -4.69 -19.28 -13.24
N GLU A 72 -4.53 -17.98 -13.45
CA GLU A 72 -3.43 -17.45 -14.25
C GLU A 72 -2.12 -17.45 -13.43
N ARG A 73 -1.18 -18.34 -13.80
CA ARG A 73 0.19 -18.31 -13.27
C ARG A 73 1.10 -17.48 -14.17
N THR A 74 1.50 -16.30 -13.68
CA THR A 74 2.50 -15.44 -14.30
C THR A 74 3.89 -15.72 -13.72
N ASN A 75 4.92 -15.57 -14.55
CA ASN A 75 6.32 -15.70 -14.15
C ASN A 75 7.11 -14.48 -14.63
N PHE A 76 8.39 -14.40 -14.27
CA PHE A 76 9.23 -13.24 -14.61
C PHE A 76 9.20 -12.93 -16.12
N SER A 77 9.43 -13.93 -16.97
CA SER A 77 9.46 -13.75 -18.43
C SER A 77 8.11 -13.32 -19.00
N LYS A 78 7.00 -13.86 -18.47
CA LYS A 78 5.65 -13.43 -18.87
C LYS A 78 5.40 -11.96 -18.49
N MET A 79 5.81 -11.55 -17.29
CA MET A 79 5.62 -10.18 -16.82
C MET A 79 6.51 -9.17 -17.54
N GLU A 80 7.73 -9.56 -17.91
CA GLU A 80 8.66 -8.70 -18.67
C GLU A 80 8.22 -8.52 -20.13
N GLY A 81 7.54 -9.53 -20.69
CA GLY A 81 6.96 -9.46 -22.04
C GLY A 81 5.60 -8.77 -22.12
N LEU A 82 4.98 -8.40 -20.98
CA LEU A 82 3.77 -7.60 -21.02
C LEU A 82 4.11 -6.21 -21.55
N PRO A 83 3.33 -5.68 -22.51
CA PRO A 83 3.50 -4.29 -22.91
C PRO A 83 3.41 -3.43 -21.66
N GLU A 84 4.36 -2.51 -21.46
CA GLU A 84 4.15 -1.44 -20.49
C GLU A 84 2.76 -0.86 -20.78
N SER A 85 1.93 -0.77 -19.73
CA SER A 85 0.54 -0.33 -19.82
C SER A 85 0.38 0.67 -20.97
N PRO A 86 -0.52 0.43 -21.95
CA PRO A 86 -0.71 1.33 -23.10
C PRO A 86 -1.14 2.74 -22.66
N GLU A 87 -1.42 2.90 -21.37
CA GLU A 87 -1.67 4.16 -20.73
C GLU A 87 -0.44 5.08 -20.80
N SER A 88 -0.52 6.04 -21.71
CA SER A 88 0.46 7.11 -21.83
C SER A 88 0.74 7.77 -20.47
N ASN A 89 1.96 8.30 -20.30
CA ASN A 89 2.30 9.07 -19.09
C ASN A 89 1.30 10.20 -18.81
N LEU A 90 0.71 10.78 -19.85
CA LEU A 90 -0.36 11.78 -19.74
C LEU A 90 -1.59 11.18 -19.06
N SER A 91 -2.06 10.03 -19.51
CA SER A 91 -3.22 9.33 -18.93
C SER A 91 -2.98 8.95 -17.45
N ARG A 92 -1.76 8.48 -17.10
CA ARG A 92 -1.38 8.23 -15.70
C ARG A 92 -1.42 9.50 -14.84
N LEU A 93 -0.91 10.60 -15.36
CA LEU A 93 -0.97 11.91 -14.69
C LEU A 93 -2.41 12.39 -14.54
N THR A 94 -3.22 12.30 -15.59
CA THR A 94 -4.63 12.69 -15.56
C THR A 94 -5.41 11.90 -14.51
N ARG A 95 -5.20 10.57 -14.44
CA ARG A 95 -5.82 9.74 -13.39
C ARG A 95 -5.38 10.17 -11.99
N TYR A 96 -4.09 10.39 -11.78
CA TYR A 96 -3.58 10.87 -10.50
C TYR A 96 -4.24 12.19 -10.07
N PHE A 97 -4.36 13.16 -10.99
CA PHE A 97 -5.01 14.42 -10.70
C PHE A 97 -6.50 14.26 -10.44
N ALA A 98 -7.20 13.42 -11.19
CA ALA A 98 -8.61 13.13 -10.99
C ALA A 98 -8.88 12.54 -9.59
N THR A 99 -8.16 11.48 -9.22
CA THR A 99 -8.28 10.86 -7.89
C THR A 99 -7.93 11.84 -6.77
N ARG A 100 -6.89 12.67 -6.96
CA ARG A 100 -6.51 13.66 -5.95
C ARG A 100 -7.56 14.76 -5.79
N LEU A 101 -8.22 15.17 -6.88
CA LEU A 101 -9.30 16.15 -6.83
C LEU A 101 -10.54 15.60 -6.12
N GLU A 102 -10.89 14.33 -6.36
CA GLU A 102 -11.98 13.66 -5.63
C GLU A 102 -11.71 13.60 -4.13
N HIS A 103 -10.47 13.28 -3.75
CA HIS A 103 -10.07 13.28 -2.34
C HIS A 103 -10.19 14.67 -1.70
N PHE A 104 -9.86 15.74 -2.43
CA PHE A 104 -10.06 17.11 -1.94
C PHE A 104 -11.54 17.48 -1.79
N ARG A 105 -12.41 17.05 -2.72
CA ARG A 105 -13.85 17.27 -2.60
C ARG A 105 -14.45 16.54 -1.40
N LEU A 106 -14.05 15.29 -1.17
CA LEU A 106 -14.46 14.54 0.01
C LEU A 106 -14.03 15.23 1.31
N LEU A 107 -12.82 15.81 1.34
CA LEU A 107 -12.39 16.63 2.46
C LEU A 107 -13.26 17.90 2.59
N GLU A 108 -13.49 18.64 1.52
CA GLU A 108 -14.35 19.83 1.57
C GLU A 108 -15.75 19.51 2.07
N ASP A 109 -16.35 18.39 1.65
CA ASP A 109 -17.66 17.95 2.12
C ASP A 109 -17.63 17.58 3.61
N LEU A 110 -16.60 16.86 4.06
CA LEU A 110 -16.37 16.59 5.49
C LEU A 110 -16.22 17.88 6.31
N TYR A 111 -15.51 18.88 5.79
CA TYR A 111 -15.35 20.18 6.46
C TYR A 111 -16.62 21.04 6.41
N ARG A 112 -17.47 20.87 5.39
CA ARG A 112 -18.75 21.58 5.28
C ARG A 112 -19.79 21.05 6.27
N ASP A 113 -19.74 19.75 6.53
CA ASP A 113 -20.62 19.06 7.48
C ASP A 113 -20.17 19.20 8.95
N MET A 114 -18.93 19.67 9.18
CA MET A 114 -18.48 20.07 10.51
C MET A 114 -19.08 21.43 10.88
N ASP A 115 -19.99 21.44 11.86
CA ASP A 115 -20.45 22.67 12.50
C ASP A 115 -19.23 23.40 13.12
N PRO A 116 -18.91 24.64 12.70
CA PRO A 116 -17.77 25.39 13.25
C PRO A 116 -17.85 25.59 14.76
N ALA A 117 -19.02 25.43 15.38
CA ALA A 117 -19.17 25.44 16.84
C ALA A 117 -18.49 24.26 17.55
N ASN A 118 -18.37 23.09 16.91
CA ASN A 118 -17.73 21.91 17.51
C ASN A 118 -16.19 21.95 17.42
N VAL A 119 -15.63 22.61 16.41
CA VAL A 119 -14.17 22.73 16.21
C VAL A 119 -13.55 23.67 17.25
N VAL A 120 -14.27 24.75 17.63
CA VAL A 120 -13.83 25.68 18.68
C VAL A 120 -13.93 25.04 20.07
N ALA A 121 -14.96 24.22 20.31
CA ALA A 121 -15.11 23.51 21.58
C ALA A 121 -13.98 22.49 21.84
N ASP A 122 -13.46 21.83 20.80
CA ASP A 122 -12.34 20.89 20.92
C ASP A 122 -10.99 21.61 21.16
N GLU A 123 -10.75 22.80 20.57
CA GLU A 123 -9.58 23.61 20.89
C GLU A 123 -9.64 24.19 22.32
N GLU A 124 -10.80 24.68 22.78
CA GLU A 124 -10.97 25.16 24.16
C GLU A 124 -10.84 24.01 25.17
N ALA A 125 -11.38 22.81 24.89
CA ALA A 125 -11.23 21.65 25.76
C ALA A 125 -9.77 21.14 25.85
N LEU A 126 -8.96 21.33 24.81
CA LEU A 126 -7.53 21.00 24.82
C LEU A 126 -6.69 22.07 25.55
N GLN A 127 -7.08 23.34 25.52
CA GLN A 127 -6.43 24.40 26.29
C GLN A 127 -6.79 24.34 27.78
N ILE A 128 -8.02 23.99 28.14
CA ILE A 128 -8.43 23.85 29.55
C ILE A 128 -7.70 22.68 30.25
N LYS A 129 -7.38 21.59 29.53
CA LYS A 129 -6.62 20.46 30.11
C LYS A 129 -5.12 20.70 30.27
N SER A 130 -4.57 21.77 29.69
CA SER A 130 -3.14 22.12 29.84
C SER A 130 -2.88 23.23 30.86
N GLY A 131 -3.94 23.77 31.49
CA GLY A 131 -3.87 24.82 32.52
C GLY A 131 -3.99 24.37 33.98
N GLU A 132 -4.27 23.09 34.26
CA GLU A 132 -4.31 22.54 35.64
C GLU A 132 -3.05 21.68 35.91
N CYS A 133 -1.89 22.32 35.91
CA CYS A 133 -0.67 21.87 36.60
C CYS A 133 0.17 23.12 36.87
N ASP A 134 -0.23 23.88 37.90
CA ASP A 134 0.62 24.37 39.01
C ASP A 134 -0.19 25.34 39.90
#